data_AF-A0A645GAR8-F1
#
_entry.id   AF-A0A645GAR8-F1
#
_cell.length_a   1.000
_cell.length_b   1.000
_cell.length_c   1.000
_cell.angle_alpha   90.00
_cell.angle_beta   90.00
_cell.angle_gamma   90.00
#
_symmetry.space_group_name_H-M   'P 1'
#
loop_
_entity.id
_entity.type
_entity.pdbx_description
1 polymer ?
#
loop_
_entity_poly.entity_id
_entity_poly.type
_entity_poly.pdbx_seq_one_letter_code
_entity_poly.pdbx_strand_id
1 'polypeptide(L)'
;MATRLLMGITKAALATESFLSAASFQETTKVLTEAAIKGKVDHLRGLKENVIIGKLIPAGSGLAVYRQRQIHNPEAEEAQEQMAPSVYDSVAAAISDLQSEALQDSDDAFSDEV
;
A
#
# COMPACT_ATOMS: atom_id res chain seq x y z
N MET A 1 7.72 -19.80 -20.33
CA MET A 1 8.62 -19.02 -21.21
C MET A 1 7.78 -17.96 -21.89
N ALA A 2 8.06 -16.68 -21.67
CA ALA A 2 7.36 -15.59 -22.37
C ALA A 2 8.21 -15.14 -23.57
N THR A 3 7.60 -15.07 -24.76
CA THR A 3 8.27 -14.62 -26.00
C THR A 3 7.96 -13.14 -26.25
N ARG A 4 8.96 -12.34 -26.61
CA ARG A 4 8.74 -10.92 -26.94
C ARG A 4 8.07 -10.78 -28.31
N LEU A 5 7.02 -9.96 -28.39
CA LEU A 5 6.32 -9.63 -29.63
C LEU A 5 6.73 -8.24 -30.12
N LEU A 6 7.08 -8.11 -31.40
CA LEU A 6 7.32 -6.80 -32.02
C LEU A 6 6.00 -6.21 -32.54
N MET A 7 5.73 -4.95 -32.20
CA MET A 7 4.52 -4.22 -32.59
C MET A 7 4.91 -2.88 -33.21
N GLY A 8 4.16 -2.43 -34.22
CA GLY A 8 4.29 -1.08 -34.76
C GLY A 8 3.80 -0.01 -33.77
N ILE A 9 4.26 1.24 -33.93
CA ILE A 9 4.00 2.34 -32.98
C ILE A 9 2.50 2.57 -32.73
N THR A 10 1.68 2.55 -33.79
CA THR A 10 0.22 2.76 -33.69
C THR A 10 -0.44 1.63 -32.91
N LYS A 11 -0.03 0.38 -33.19
CA LYS A 11 -0.58 -0.80 -32.52
C LYS A 11 -0.15 -0.84 -31.05
N ALA A 12 1.08 -0.44 -30.75
CA ALA A 12 1.56 -0.31 -29.37
C ALA A 12 0.81 0.80 -28.61
N ALA A 13 0.56 1.95 -29.24
CA ALA A 13 -0.16 3.07 -28.62
C ALA A 13 -1.66 2.79 -28.37
N LEU A 14 -2.30 1.97 -29.20
CA LEU A 14 -3.69 1.53 -28.99
C LEU A 14 -3.79 0.37 -27.99
N ALA A 15 -2.71 -0.38 -27.77
CA ALA A 15 -2.66 -1.51 -26.84
C ALA A 15 -2.30 -1.12 -25.40
N THR A 16 -2.26 0.17 -25.08
CA THR A 16 -1.99 0.64 -23.71
C THR A 16 -3.12 0.22 -22.77
N GLU A 17 -2.80 -0.02 -21.51
CA GLU A 17 -3.80 -0.45 -20.51
C GLU A 17 -4.84 0.64 -20.22
N SER A 18 -4.39 1.90 -20.22
CA SER A 18 -5.22 3.08 -20.07
C SER A 18 -6.07 3.32 -21.32
N PHE A 19 -7.39 3.29 -21.12
CA PHE A 19 -8.32 3.59 -22.19
C PHE A 19 -8.40 5.10 -22.44
N LEU A 20 -8.15 5.94 -21.43
CA LEU A 20 -8.19 7.39 -21.60
C LEU A 20 -7.02 7.86 -22.48
N SER A 21 -5.84 7.25 -22.32
CA SER A 21 -4.67 7.50 -23.16
C SER A 21 -4.83 6.94 -24.57
N ALA A 22 -5.35 5.71 -24.69
CA ALA A 22 -5.59 5.06 -25.99
C ALA A 22 -6.65 5.81 -26.82
N ALA A 23 -7.80 6.16 -26.21
CA ALA A 23 -8.91 6.82 -26.91
C ALA A 23 -8.55 8.24 -27.41
N SER A 24 -7.64 8.92 -26.73
CA SER A 24 -7.13 10.24 -27.11
C SER A 24 -5.98 10.17 -28.13
N PHE A 25 -5.52 8.97 -28.52
CA PHE A 25 -4.57 8.83 -29.63
C PHE A 25 -5.36 8.80 -30.94
N GLN A 26 -6.16 7.74 -31.15
CA GLN A 26 -7.02 7.52 -32.32
C GLN A 26 -8.17 6.54 -31.97
N GLU A 27 -9.09 6.29 -32.91
CA GLU A 27 -10.18 5.29 -32.79
C GLU A 27 -11.09 5.47 -31.55
N THR A 28 -11.32 6.72 -31.11
CA THR A 28 -11.97 7.08 -29.84
C THR A 28 -13.27 6.32 -29.56
N THR A 29 -14.19 6.26 -30.51
CA THR A 29 -15.50 5.59 -30.31
C THR A 29 -15.32 4.11 -29.99
N LYS A 30 -14.43 3.41 -30.70
CA LYS A 30 -14.18 1.98 -30.51
C LYS A 30 -13.51 1.70 -29.17
N VAL A 31 -12.52 2.52 -28.79
CA VAL A 31 -11.81 2.35 -27.52
C VAL A 31 -12.76 2.58 -26.33
N LEU A 32 -13.60 3.61 -26.39
CA LEU A 32 -14.55 3.91 -25.31
C LEU A 32 -15.67 2.86 -25.20
N THR A 33 -16.20 2.36 -26.31
CA THR A 33 -17.22 1.29 -26.26
C THR A 33 -16.66 0.00 -25.69
N GLU A 34 -15.46 -0.41 -26.12
CA GLU A 34 -14.80 -1.59 -25.55
C GLU A 34 -14.51 -1.45 -24.06
N ALA A 35 -14.06 -0.27 -23.62
CA ALA A 35 -13.81 0.02 -22.21
C ALA A 35 -15.10 -0.01 -21.38
N ALA A 36 -16.19 0.56 -21.90
CA ALA A 36 -17.50 0.54 -21.25
C ALA A 36 -18.08 -0.89 -21.14
N ILE A 37 -17.99 -1.70 -22.20
CA ILE A 37 -18.44 -3.10 -22.19
C ILE A 37 -17.64 -3.93 -21.19
N LYS A 38 -16.32 -3.70 -21.13
CA LYS A 38 -15.41 -4.42 -20.21
C LYS A 38 -15.42 -3.86 -18.79
N GLY A 39 -16.10 -2.73 -18.53
CA GLY A 39 -16.09 -2.05 -17.24
C GLY A 39 -14.69 -1.61 -16.79
N LYS A 40 -13.81 -1.21 -17.74
CA LYS A 40 -12.42 -0.86 -17.41
C LYS A 40 -12.34 0.40 -16.54
N VAL A 41 -11.45 0.37 -15.56
CA VAL A 41 -11.12 1.52 -14.69
C VAL A 41 -9.73 2.02 -15.05
N ASP A 42 -9.57 3.33 -15.21
CA ASP A 42 -8.29 3.97 -15.47
C ASP A 42 -7.67 4.48 -14.16
N HIS A 43 -6.49 3.97 -13.82
CA HIS A 43 -5.79 4.34 -12.60
C HIS A 43 -4.90 5.59 -12.73
N LEU A 44 -4.90 6.25 -13.90
CA LEU A 44 -4.18 7.52 -14.13
C LEU A 44 -2.70 7.46 -13.74
N ARG A 45 -2.03 6.35 -14.06
CA ARG A 45 -0.60 6.13 -13.71
C ARG A 45 0.35 6.80 -14.72
N GLY A 46 -0.12 7.07 -15.93
CA GLY A 46 0.65 7.56 -17.05
C GLY A 46 0.67 9.07 -17.16
N LEU A 47 1.50 9.55 -18.09
CA LEU A 47 1.66 10.97 -18.37
C LEU A 47 0.37 11.57 -18.95
N LYS A 48 -0.16 10.94 -20.00
CA LYS A 48 -1.21 11.51 -20.83
C LYS A 48 -2.56 11.57 -20.10
N GLU A 49 -2.91 10.54 -19.32
CA GLU A 49 -4.14 10.59 -18.52
C GLU A 49 -4.15 11.77 -17.55
N ASN A 50 -3.04 11.99 -16.84
CA ASN A 50 -2.93 13.09 -15.88
C ASN A 50 -3.02 14.46 -16.56
N VAL A 51 -2.44 14.61 -17.75
CA VAL A 51 -2.59 15.83 -18.55
C VAL A 51 -4.05 16.08 -18.94
N ILE A 52 -4.76 15.04 -19.41
CA ILE A 52 -6.17 15.16 -19.82
C ILE A 52 -7.07 15.58 -18.65
N ILE A 53 -6.82 15.02 -17.46
CA ILE A 53 -7.58 15.34 -16.25
C ILE A 53 -7.15 16.68 -15.60
N GLY A 54 -5.97 17.20 -15.95
CA GLY A 54 -5.42 18.43 -15.37
C GLY A 54 -4.73 18.24 -14.00
N LYS A 55 -4.26 17.02 -13.70
CA LYS A 55 -3.44 16.73 -12.51
C LYS A 55 -1.95 16.87 -12.82
N LEU A 56 -1.13 17.07 -11.78
CA LEU A 56 0.33 17.06 -11.93
C LEU A 56 0.78 15.72 -12.55
N ILE A 57 1.65 15.81 -13.55
CA ILE A 57 2.18 14.65 -14.25
C ILE A 57 3.23 13.90 -13.41
N PRO A 58 3.37 12.57 -13.56
CA PRO A 58 4.38 11.77 -12.85
C PRO A 58 5.78 11.92 -13.48
N ALA A 59 6.21 13.15 -13.76
CA ALA A 59 7.51 13.46 -14.36
C ALA A 59 8.02 14.81 -13.85
N GLY A 60 9.34 14.99 -13.86
CA GLY A 60 9.99 16.25 -13.46
C GLY A 60 9.61 16.68 -12.04
N SER A 61 9.14 17.92 -11.90
CA SER A 61 8.71 18.52 -10.62
C SER A 61 7.52 17.78 -9.98
N GLY A 62 6.69 17.12 -10.78
CA GLY A 62 5.54 16.36 -10.27
C GLY A 62 5.95 15.11 -9.48
N LEU A 63 7.14 14.54 -9.71
CA LEU A 63 7.59 13.30 -9.05
C LEU A 63 7.67 13.40 -7.52
N ALA A 64 7.94 14.59 -6.96
CA ALA A 64 8.00 14.78 -5.51
C ALA A 64 6.66 14.41 -4.84
N VAL A 65 5.55 14.84 -5.44
CA VAL A 65 4.18 14.56 -4.95
C VAL A 65 3.85 13.07 -5.08
N TYR A 66 4.25 12.43 -6.19
CA TYR A 66 4.00 11.00 -6.39
C TYR A 66 4.83 10.13 -5.43
N ARG A 67 6.08 10.51 -5.12
CA ARG A 67 6.89 9.80 -4.12
C ARG A 67 6.29 9.93 -2.72
N GLN A 68 5.88 11.14 -2.31
CA GLN A 68 5.27 11.35 -0.99
C GLN A 68 3.98 10.55 -0.82
N ARG A 69 3.15 10.44 -1.87
CA ARG A 69 1.92 9.61 -1.84
C ARG A 69 2.17 8.12 -1.82
N GLN A 70 3.27 7.62 -2.38
CA GLN A 70 3.63 6.20 -2.26
C GLN A 70 4.13 5.85 -0.85
N ILE A 71 4.68 6.83 -0.14
CA ILE A 71 5.15 6.66 1.24
C ILE A 71 3.97 6.65 2.22
N HIS A 72 2.94 7.47 1.99
CA HIS A 72 1.68 7.42 2.73
C HIS A 72 0.73 6.41 2.10
N ASN A 73 1.00 5.11 2.28
CA ASN A 73 -0.03 4.10 2.10
C ASN A 73 -0.75 3.93 3.45
N PRO A 74 -1.96 4.49 3.64
CA PRO A 74 -2.68 4.34 4.91
C PRO A 74 -2.94 2.87 5.25
N GLU A 75 -3.06 1.98 4.24
CA GLU A 75 -3.20 0.53 4.45
C GLU A 75 -1.93 -0.12 5.05
N ALA A 76 -0.75 0.49 4.86
CA ALA A 76 0.49 0.04 5.47
C ALA A 76 0.69 0.62 6.88
N GLU A 77 0.21 1.84 7.13
CA GLU A 77 0.21 2.45 8.47
C GLU A 77 -0.76 1.71 9.42
N GLU A 78 -1.96 1.35 8.95
CA GLU A 78 -2.93 0.57 9.74
C GLU A 78 -2.39 -0.81 10.15
N ALA A 79 -1.57 -1.45 9.31
CA ALA A 79 -0.92 -2.73 9.62
C ALA A 79 0.26 -2.58 10.60
N GLN A 80 0.93 -1.43 10.62
CA GLN A 80 2.03 -1.13 11.54
C GLN A 80 1.52 -0.74 12.93
N GLU A 81 0.39 -0.06 13.01
CA GLU A 81 -0.22 0.38 14.27
C GLU A 81 -0.82 -0.80 15.06
N GLN A 82 -1.30 -1.85 14.38
CA GLN A 82 -1.77 -3.10 15.00
C GLN A 82 -0.63 -4.01 15.52
N MET A 83 0.62 -3.74 15.13
CA MET A 83 1.79 -4.52 15.55
C MET A 83 2.57 -3.90 16.72
N ALA A 84 2.21 -2.71 17.18
CA ALA A 84 2.79 -2.15 18.39
C ALA A 84 2.21 -2.90 19.61
N PRO A 85 3.01 -3.67 20.38
CA PRO A 85 2.50 -4.28 21.59
C PRO A 85 1.98 -3.15 22.50
N SER A 86 0.73 -3.26 22.93
CA SER A 86 0.14 -2.24 23.79
C SER A 86 1.04 -2.09 25.01
N VAL A 87 1.41 -0.86 25.34
CA VAL A 87 2.26 -0.56 26.52
C VAL A 87 1.66 -1.17 27.79
N TYR A 88 0.35 -1.46 27.81
CA TYR A 88 -0.34 -2.14 28.89
C TYR A 88 0.07 -3.62 29.07
N ASP A 89 0.43 -4.34 28.01
CA ASP A 89 0.83 -5.76 28.12
C ASP A 89 2.21 -5.92 28.76
N SER A 90 3.16 -5.02 28.46
CA SER A 90 4.49 -5.06 29.10
C SER A 90 4.44 -4.62 30.56
N VAL A 91 3.53 -3.70 30.89
CA VAL A 91 3.28 -3.28 32.29
C VAL A 91 2.56 -4.39 33.07
N ALA A 92 1.60 -5.10 32.46
CA ALA A 92 0.92 -6.22 33.08
C ALA A 92 1.85 -7.42 33.34
N ALA A 93 2.74 -7.73 32.38
CA ALA A 93 3.76 -8.77 32.56
C ALA A 93 4.73 -8.42 33.70
N ALA A 94 5.22 -7.17 33.76
CA ALA A 94 6.12 -6.72 34.81
C ALA A 94 5.46 -6.71 36.21
N ILE A 95 4.16 -6.39 36.30
CA ILE A 95 3.41 -6.46 37.57
C ILE A 95 3.23 -7.91 38.03
N SER A 96 2.98 -8.84 37.10
CA SER A 96 2.85 -10.26 37.40
C SER A 96 4.15 -10.87 37.94
N ASP A 97 5.30 -10.47 37.39
CA ASP A 97 6.61 -10.98 37.83
C ASP A 97 6.92 -10.54 39.27
N LEU A 98 6.65 -9.29 39.62
CA LEU A 98 6.84 -8.76 40.99
C LEU A 98 5.91 -9.40 42.03
N GLN A 99 4.71 -9.84 41.63
CA GLN A 99 3.79 -10.55 42.54
C GLN A 99 4.23 -11.99 42.82
N SER A 100 5.03 -12.59 41.93
CA SER A 100 5.56 -13.95 42.12
C SER A 100 6.77 -14.00 43.05
N GLU A 101 7.59 -12.95 43.09
CA GLU A 101 8.74 -12.83 44.00
C GLU A 101 8.33 -12.58 45.46
N ALA A 102 7.21 -11.89 45.70
CA ALA A 102 6.72 -11.57 47.05
C ALA A 102 6.14 -12.77 47.82
N LEU A 103 6.00 -13.94 47.19
CA LEU A 103 5.45 -15.16 47.81
C LEU A 103 6.51 -16.24 48.11
N GLN A 104 7.78 -16.03 47.75
CA GLN A 104 8.87 -16.97 48.07
C GLN A 104 9.61 -16.64 49.38
N ASP A 105 9.60 -15.38 49.82
CA ASP A 105 10.31 -14.96 51.05
C ASP A 105 9.54 -15.23 52.36
N SER A 106 8.28 -15.70 52.31
CA SER A 106 7.49 -15.98 53.52
C SER A 106 7.58 -17.42 54.04
N ASP A 107 8.08 -18.38 53.26
CA ASP A 107 8.12 -19.80 53.64
C ASP A 107 9.46 -20.25 54.26
N ASP A 108 10.54 -19.46 54.15
CA ASP A 108 11.85 -19.79 54.73
C ASP A 108 12.06 -19.23 56.17
N ALA A 109 11.09 -18.50 56.73
CA ALA A 109 11.19 -17.90 58.06
C ALA A 109 10.56 -18.74 59.22
N PHE A 110 10.00 -19.92 58.92
CA PHE A 110 9.41 -20.82 59.92
C PHE A 110 9.82 -22.28 59.70
N SER A 111 11.11 -22.64 59.86
CA SER A 111 11.48 -24.05 60.00
C SER A 111 12.72 -24.39 60.85
N ASP A 112 13.29 -23.47 61.65
CA ASP A 112 14.35 -23.81 62.62
C ASP A 112 14.04 -23.34 64.04
N GLU A 113 13.21 -24.11 64.75
CA GLU A 113 13.29 -24.24 66.22
C GLU A 113 12.69 -25.60 66.67
N VAL A 114 13.52 -26.66 66.63
CA VAL A 114 13.54 -27.78 67.61
C VAL A 114 14.96 -28.30 67.76
#